data_AF-A0A1Q8DT95-F1
#
_entry.id   AF-A0A1Q8DT95-F1
#
_cell.length_a   1.000
_cell.length_b   1.000
_cell.length_c   1.000
_cell.angle_alpha   90.00
_cell.angle_beta   90.00
_cell.angle_gamma   90.00
#
_symmetry.space_group_name_H-M   'P 1'
#
loop_
_entity.id
_entity.type
_entity.pdbx_description
1 polymer ?
#
loop_
_entity_poly.entity_id
_entity_poly.type
_entity_poly.pdbx_seq_one_letter_code
_entity_poly.pdbx_strand_id
1 'polypeptide(L)'
;MQVEHHFADLSRYAKVSETSTPIDVVEWFAKNKGITNLDDPSVKIKTIIDDVNECELARQKARKAREAKAQDAFLDAMFNLNNGTAELRQKKDRTPLPVAKPKVAKTAKKVAKPAKKIAKAATVKKGPSSKQIAKARRDVLIADLSAGKMIRMVSESEKGNTQKDYQKQRADLVYIRRNMDITLIRLNRIQTGESYFMIDSLTRHKRVKLSGNLIGPDREPFIKALNSGKLFEASNITKGGKAGSASVANLADNHGMNIYSVISGRDLVGWVMPKDVEVALTE
;
A
#
# COMPACT_ATOMS: atom_id res chain seq x y z
N MET A 1 -15.72 -24.41 22.28
CA MET A 1 -16.14 -23.11 21.73
C MET A 1 -15.20 -22.07 22.35
N GLN A 2 -14.12 -21.74 21.65
CA GLN A 2 -13.09 -20.81 22.14
C GLN A 2 -13.07 -19.61 21.20
N VAL A 3 -13.33 -18.44 21.77
CA VAL A 3 -13.25 -17.14 21.12
C VAL A 3 -11.80 -16.73 21.16
N GLU A 4 -11.10 -16.76 20.02
CA GLU A 4 -9.76 -16.20 19.92
C GLU A 4 -9.83 -14.69 19.64
N HIS A 5 -9.17 -13.96 20.53
CA HIS A 5 -9.12 -12.51 20.57
C HIS A 5 -8.33 -11.95 19.38
N HIS A 6 -8.98 -11.08 18.61
CA HIS A 6 -8.27 -10.08 17.82
C HIS A 6 -7.67 -9.04 18.76
N PHE A 7 -6.35 -8.89 18.86
CA PHE A 7 -5.70 -7.57 18.96
C PHE A 7 -4.21 -7.64 18.60
N ALA A 8 -3.85 -6.70 17.72
CA ALA A 8 -2.56 -6.05 17.53
C ALA A 8 -1.28 -6.80 17.93
N ASP A 9 -0.53 -7.17 16.89
CA ASP A 9 0.90 -7.40 16.93
C ASP A 9 1.61 -6.20 17.63
N LEU A 10 2.02 -6.43 18.88
CA LEU A 10 2.76 -5.50 19.74
C LEU A 10 4.22 -5.32 19.30
N SER A 11 4.60 -5.73 18.10
CA SER A 11 5.95 -5.54 17.54
C SER A 11 6.21 -4.17 16.91
N ARG A 12 5.28 -3.20 17.01
CA ARG A 12 5.51 -1.79 16.58
C ARG A 12 6.25 -0.92 17.59
N TYR A 13 6.84 -1.50 18.64
CA TYR A 13 7.87 -0.78 19.38
C TYR A 13 9.15 -0.83 18.55
N ALA A 14 9.45 0.28 17.87
CA ALA A 14 10.80 0.55 17.43
C ALA A 14 11.72 0.26 18.64
N LYS A 15 12.68 -0.66 18.45
CA LYS A 15 13.80 -0.75 19.37
C LYS A 15 14.32 0.67 19.54
N VAL A 16 14.31 1.16 20.78
CA VAL A 16 14.99 2.40 21.13
C VAL A 16 16.46 2.13 20.89
N SER A 17 16.94 2.45 19.68
CA SER A 17 18.36 2.51 19.40
C SER A 17 18.89 3.72 20.14
N GLU A 18 19.93 3.50 20.94
CA GLU A 18 20.68 4.53 21.63
C GLU A 18 21.08 5.65 20.65
N THR A 19 20.48 6.80 20.90
CA THR A 19 20.87 8.17 20.58
C THR A 19 22.06 8.35 19.63
N SER A 20 21.77 8.45 18.33
CA SER A 20 22.34 9.50 17.51
C SER A 20 21.21 10.14 16.71
N THR A 21 20.91 11.40 17.02
CA THR A 21 19.95 12.18 16.22
C THR A 21 20.60 12.37 14.84
N PRO A 22 19.99 11.92 13.73
CA PRO A 22 20.61 12.02 12.42
C PRO A 22 20.95 13.48 12.09
N ILE A 23 22.11 13.72 11.48
CA ILE A 23 22.61 15.07 11.14
C ILE A 23 21.55 15.87 10.37
N ASP A 24 20.82 15.23 9.46
CA ASP A 24 19.72 15.82 8.69
C ASP A 24 18.59 16.43 9.56
N VAL A 25 18.32 15.84 10.73
CA VAL A 25 17.28 16.32 11.66
C VAL A 25 17.77 17.56 12.41
N VAL A 26 19.05 17.58 12.78
CA VAL A 26 19.70 18.71 13.44
C VAL A 26 19.78 19.89 12.48
N GLU A 27 20.18 19.66 11.22
CA GLU A 27 20.22 20.68 10.17
C GLU A 27 18.84 21.28 9.87
N TRP A 28 17.82 20.42 9.76
CA TRP A 28 16.44 20.88 9.54
C TRP A 28 15.92 21.73 10.71
N PHE A 29 16.18 21.31 11.94
CA PHE A 29 15.74 22.04 13.14
C PHE A 29 16.45 23.38 13.28
N ALA A 30 17.78 23.40 13.08
CA ALA A 30 18.60 24.61 13.11
C ALA A 30 18.10 25.65 12.08
N LYS A 31 17.85 25.20 10.84
CA LYS A 31 17.32 26.05 9.76
C LYS A 31 15.96 26.65 10.12
N ASN A 32 15.06 25.90 10.75
CA ASN A 32 13.75 26.40 11.18
C ASN A 32 13.81 27.38 12.35
N LYS A 33 14.85 27.30 13.18
CA LYS A 33 15.13 28.25 14.27
C LYS A 33 15.87 29.51 13.78
N GLY A 34 16.18 29.59 12.48
CA GLY A 34 16.91 30.70 11.88
C GLY A 34 18.42 30.63 12.09
N ILE A 35 18.95 29.47 12.49
CA ILE A 35 20.39 29.24 12.62
C ILE A 35 20.89 28.83 11.23
N THR A 36 21.66 29.72 10.60
CA THR A 36 22.10 29.57 9.20
C THR A 36 23.49 28.97 9.04
N ASN A 37 24.29 28.91 10.11
CA ASN A 37 25.61 28.28 10.09
C ASN A 37 25.80 27.39 11.33
N LEU A 38 25.95 26.08 11.10
CA LEU A 38 26.18 25.09 12.15
C LEU A 38 27.68 24.95 12.51
N ASP A 39 28.56 25.48 11.67
CA ASP A 39 30.01 25.54 11.89
C ASP A 39 30.44 26.82 12.63
N ASP A 40 29.47 27.66 13.01
CA ASP A 40 29.73 28.85 13.83
C ASP A 40 30.08 28.42 15.27
N PRO A 41 31.27 28.75 15.79
CA PRO A 41 31.70 28.37 17.13
C PRO A 41 30.84 28.94 18.26
N SER A 42 29.99 29.94 17.97
CA SER A 42 28.99 30.45 18.92
C SER A 42 27.76 29.54 19.08
N VAL A 43 27.50 28.67 18.09
CA VAL A 43 26.39 27.72 18.07
C VAL A 43 26.84 26.37 18.62
N LYS A 44 26.51 26.09 19.88
CA LYS A 44 26.82 24.79 20.49
C LYS A 44 25.89 23.71 19.93
N ILE A 45 26.40 22.87 19.02
CA ILE A 45 25.68 21.73 18.42
C ILE A 45 24.98 20.86 19.49
N LYS A 46 25.63 20.67 20.65
CA LYS A 46 25.06 19.94 21.80
C LYS A 46 23.72 20.51 22.29
N THR A 47 23.60 21.83 22.35
CA THR A 47 22.37 22.52 22.78
C THR A 47 21.22 22.32 21.79
N ILE A 48 21.51 22.27 20.49
CA ILE A 48 20.49 21.99 19.45
C ILE A 48 19.98 20.56 19.56
N ILE A 49 20.88 19.60 19.83
CA ILE A 49 20.51 18.20 20.02
C ILE A 49 19.62 18.04 21.26
N ASP A 50 19.97 18.70 22.36
CA ASP A 50 19.18 18.68 23.60
C ASP A 50 17.77 19.27 23.38
N ASP A 51 17.65 20.42 22.68
CA ASP A 51 16.37 21.05 22.31
C ASP A 51 15.49 20.14 21.42
N VAL A 52 16.10 19.43 20.48
CA VAL A 52 15.40 18.46 19.61
C VAL A 52 14.83 17.32 20.46
N ASN A 53 15.66 16.77 21.35
CA ASN A 53 15.27 15.67 22.23
C ASN A 53 14.14 16.09 23.19
N GLU A 54 14.19 17.29 23.77
CA GLU A 54 13.13 17.82 24.61
C GLU A 54 11.81 18.00 23.84
N CYS A 55 11.88 18.47 22.59
CA CYS A 55 10.72 18.65 21.73
C CYS A 55 10.06 17.30 21.39
N GLU A 56 10.85 16.26 21.10
CA GLU A 56 10.33 14.91 20.87
C GLU A 56 9.72 14.30 22.13
N LEU A 57 10.36 14.49 23.28
CA LEU A 57 9.87 14.01 24.56
C LEU A 57 8.54 14.67 24.95
N ALA A 58 8.39 15.97 24.68
CA ALA A 58 7.11 16.68 24.84
C ALA A 58 6.02 16.15 23.90
N ARG A 59 6.36 15.86 22.63
CA ARG A 59 5.42 15.25 21.67
C ARG A 59 4.94 13.87 22.11
N GLN A 60 5.85 13.04 22.63
CA GLN A 60 5.50 11.71 23.14
C GLN A 60 4.59 11.80 24.36
N LYS A 61 4.88 12.69 25.32
CA LYS A 61 4.01 12.93 26.49
C LYS A 61 2.62 13.40 26.07
N ALA A 62 2.53 14.34 25.12
CA ALA A 62 1.26 14.81 24.59
C ALA A 62 0.46 13.71 23.87
N ARG A 63 1.14 12.81 23.17
CA ARG A 63 0.51 11.65 22.52
C ARG A 63 -0.06 10.66 23.54
N LYS A 64 0.74 10.27 24.55
CA LYS A 64 0.28 9.39 25.64
C LYS A 64 -0.91 9.98 26.39
N ALA A 65 -0.89 11.29 26.67
CA ALA A 65 -2.01 11.97 27.33
C ALA A 65 -3.30 12.00 26.48
N ARG A 66 -3.19 12.08 25.15
CA ARG A 66 -4.35 11.98 24.23
C ARG A 66 -4.87 10.55 24.14
N GLU A 67 -3.99 9.56 24.11
CA GLU A 67 -4.35 8.15 24.08
C GLU A 67 -5.07 7.74 25.38
N ALA A 68 -4.60 8.21 26.55
CA ALA A 68 -5.28 8.00 27.83
C ALA A 68 -6.71 8.61 27.84
N LYS A 69 -6.86 9.87 27.40
CA LYS A 69 -8.20 10.50 27.29
C LYS A 69 -9.13 9.76 26.32
N ALA A 70 -8.59 9.18 25.26
CA ALA A 70 -9.37 8.41 24.30
C ALA A 70 -9.79 7.04 24.87
N GLN A 71 -8.93 6.42 25.68
CA GLN A 71 -9.24 5.18 26.39
C GLN A 71 -10.31 5.40 27.47
N ASP A 72 -10.20 6.47 28.27
CA ASP A 72 -11.24 6.82 29.25
C ASP A 72 -12.59 7.08 28.58
N ALA A 73 -12.60 7.85 27.47
CA ALA A 73 -13.82 8.09 26.71
C ALA A 73 -14.41 6.82 26.08
N PHE A 74 -13.56 5.84 25.74
CA PHE A 74 -14.00 4.54 25.23
C PHE A 74 -14.61 3.68 26.34
N LEU A 75 -14.00 3.65 27.52
CA LEU A 75 -14.51 2.92 28.69
C LEU A 75 -15.85 3.50 29.17
N ASP A 76 -15.98 4.83 29.23
CA ASP A 76 -17.25 5.51 29.52
C ASP A 76 -18.32 5.20 28.49
N ALA A 77 -17.97 5.18 27.19
CA ALA A 77 -18.89 4.82 26.14
C ALA A 77 -19.37 3.37 26.28
N MET A 78 -18.47 2.43 26.58
CA MET A 78 -18.79 1.02 26.79
C MET A 78 -19.66 0.82 28.04
N PHE A 79 -19.39 1.54 29.13
CA PHE A 79 -20.21 1.50 30.35
C PHE A 79 -21.64 1.99 30.10
N ASN A 80 -21.80 3.12 29.39
CA ASN A 80 -23.11 3.66 29.03
C ASN A 80 -23.88 2.75 28.06
N LEU A 81 -23.16 2.04 27.18
CA LEU A 81 -23.76 1.07 26.25
C LEU A 81 -24.27 -0.17 26.99
N ASN A 82 -23.52 -0.67 27.98
CA ASN A 82 -23.91 -1.81 28.80
C ASN A 82 -25.07 -1.51 29.77
N ASN A 83 -25.15 -0.27 30.27
CA ASN A 83 -26.24 0.17 31.16
C ASN A 83 -27.47 0.71 30.42
N GLY A 84 -27.49 0.65 29.08
CA GLY A 84 -28.64 1.06 28.27
C GLY A 84 -28.91 2.57 28.24
N THR A 85 -27.98 3.39 28.74
CA THR A 85 -28.08 4.86 28.82
C THR A 85 -27.38 5.59 27.67
N ALA A 86 -26.99 4.86 26.62
CA ALA A 86 -26.29 5.43 25.47
C ALA A 86 -27.20 6.36 24.64
N GLU A 87 -27.10 7.68 24.89
CA GLU A 87 -27.77 8.68 24.06
C GLU A 87 -27.06 8.87 22.70
N LEU A 88 -27.84 8.76 21.62
CA LEU A 88 -27.36 8.92 20.26
C LEU A 88 -27.12 10.41 19.97
N ARG A 89 -25.87 10.87 20.12
CA ARG A 89 -25.51 12.28 19.92
C ARG A 89 -26.00 12.80 18.57
N GLN A 90 -26.86 13.82 18.61
CA GLN A 90 -27.37 14.46 17.41
C GLN A 90 -26.24 15.21 16.70
N LYS A 91 -26.39 15.39 15.37
CA LYS A 91 -25.36 16.00 14.51
C LYS A 91 -24.84 17.37 15.00
N LYS A 92 -25.66 18.11 15.74
CA LYS A 92 -25.35 19.43 16.33
C LYS A 92 -24.40 19.36 17.53
N ASP A 93 -24.31 18.22 18.20
CA ASP A 93 -23.54 18.03 19.44
C ASP A 93 -22.16 17.38 19.17
N ARG A 94 -21.81 17.18 17.90
CA ARG A 94 -20.48 16.71 17.50
C ARG A 94 -19.49 17.88 17.59
N THR A 95 -18.39 17.66 18.30
CA THR A 95 -17.29 18.62 18.40
C THR A 95 -16.80 19.00 17.00
N PRO A 96 -16.77 20.30 16.64
CA PRO A 96 -16.29 20.72 15.32
C PRO A 96 -14.82 20.34 15.16
N LEU A 97 -14.48 19.68 14.05
CA LEU A 97 -13.09 19.48 13.68
C LEU A 97 -12.45 20.86 13.43
N PRO A 98 -11.28 21.17 14.02
CA PRO A 98 -10.62 22.45 13.81
C PRO A 98 -10.16 22.53 12.36
N VAL A 99 -10.92 23.26 11.54
CA VAL A 99 -10.48 23.67 10.21
C VAL A 99 -9.45 24.77 10.42
N ALA A 100 -8.17 24.46 10.18
CA ALA A 100 -7.10 25.45 10.21
C ALA A 100 -7.40 26.54 9.17
N LYS A 101 -7.86 27.70 9.62
CA LYS A 101 -7.90 28.91 8.79
C LYS A 101 -6.48 29.48 8.68
N PRO A 102 -6.05 29.98 7.50
CA PRO A 102 -4.76 30.65 7.36
C PRO A 102 -4.72 31.91 8.24
N LYS A 103 -3.67 32.07 9.04
CA LYS A 103 -3.38 33.30 9.78
C LYS A 103 -2.97 34.39 8.78
N VAL A 104 -3.81 35.40 8.61
CA VAL A 104 -3.40 36.70 8.04
C VAL A 104 -3.33 37.72 9.16
N ALA A 105 -2.26 38.51 9.12
CA ALA A 105 -1.76 39.39 10.15
C ALA A 105 -2.79 40.39 10.71
N LYS A 106 -2.64 40.67 12.01
CA LYS A 106 -3.32 41.76 12.72
C LYS A 106 -2.83 43.10 12.17
N THR A 107 -3.74 43.91 11.64
CA THR A 107 -3.64 45.38 11.68
C THR A 107 -5.03 45.96 11.90
N ALA A 108 -5.10 46.88 12.86
CA ALA A 108 -6.30 47.55 13.31
C ALA A 108 -6.71 48.69 12.37
N LYS A 109 -8.00 48.77 12.01
CA LYS A 109 -8.83 49.99 12.02
C LYS A 109 -10.25 49.63 11.54
N LYS A 110 -11.25 49.93 12.38
CA LYS A 110 -12.67 49.91 12.01
C LYS A 110 -12.90 50.95 10.91
N VAL A 111 -13.23 50.49 9.71
CA VAL A 111 -13.87 51.29 8.66
C VAL A 111 -14.98 50.42 8.07
N ALA A 112 -16.23 50.85 8.24
CA ALA A 112 -17.38 50.19 7.66
C ALA A 112 -17.26 50.19 6.13
N LYS A 113 -17.10 49.01 5.52
CA LYS A 113 -17.09 48.86 4.06
C LYS A 113 -18.53 48.66 3.56
N PRO A 114 -18.91 49.30 2.44
CA PRO A 114 -20.25 49.14 1.87
C PRO A 114 -20.43 47.71 1.35
N ALA A 115 -21.66 47.20 1.47
CA ALA A 115 -22.03 45.86 1.04
C ALA A 115 -21.80 45.69 -0.47
N LYS A 116 -20.69 45.05 -0.84
CA LYS A 116 -20.49 44.56 -2.21
C LYS A 116 -21.53 43.48 -2.48
N LYS A 117 -22.45 43.74 -3.40
CA LYS A 117 -23.31 42.71 -4.01
C LYS A 117 -22.40 41.58 -4.50
N ILE A 118 -22.45 40.44 -3.82
CA ILE A 118 -21.77 39.23 -4.25
C ILE A 118 -22.52 38.76 -5.49
N ALA A 119 -21.93 38.94 -6.67
CA ALA A 119 -22.42 38.29 -7.88
C ALA A 119 -22.54 36.79 -7.59
N LYS A 120 -23.72 36.22 -7.86
CA LYS A 120 -23.95 34.77 -7.74
C LYS A 120 -22.85 34.07 -8.53
N ALA A 121 -21.93 33.42 -7.83
CA ALA A 121 -20.87 32.65 -8.44
C ALA A 121 -21.53 31.67 -9.42
N ALA A 122 -21.16 31.77 -10.69
CA ALA A 122 -21.59 30.84 -11.72
C ALA A 122 -21.39 29.43 -11.18
N THR A 123 -22.42 28.59 -11.25
CA THR A 123 -22.36 27.18 -10.91
C THR A 123 -21.25 26.52 -11.71
N VAL A 124 -20.06 26.45 -11.12
CA VAL A 124 -18.95 25.68 -11.66
C VAL A 124 -19.48 24.25 -11.77
N LYS A 125 -19.56 23.71 -12.99
CA LYS A 125 -19.94 22.31 -13.24
C LYS A 125 -19.08 21.47 -12.29
N LYS A 126 -19.69 20.87 -11.27
CA LYS A 126 -18.99 20.01 -10.32
C LYS A 126 -18.39 18.88 -11.16
N GLY A 127 -17.06 18.78 -11.13
CA GLY A 127 -16.35 17.66 -11.75
C GLY A 127 -16.86 16.32 -11.21
N PRO A 128 -16.56 15.21 -11.89
CA PRO A 128 -17.00 13.89 -11.47
C PRO A 128 -16.57 13.62 -10.02
N SER A 129 -17.51 13.08 -9.24
CA SER A 129 -17.23 12.70 -7.86
C SER A 129 -16.17 11.61 -7.81
N SER A 130 -15.43 11.54 -6.70
CA SER A 130 -14.42 10.48 -6.46
C SER A 130 -15.00 9.07 -6.64
N LYS A 131 -16.28 8.87 -6.32
CA LYS A 131 -17.00 7.60 -6.53
C LYS A 131 -17.19 7.28 -8.01
N GLN A 132 -17.54 8.27 -8.83
CA GLN A 132 -17.69 8.08 -10.28
C GLN A 132 -16.35 7.75 -10.94
N ILE A 133 -15.27 8.43 -10.53
CA ILE A 133 -13.91 8.14 -11.03
C ILE A 133 -13.49 6.71 -10.66
N ALA A 134 -13.69 6.29 -9.40
CA ALA A 134 -13.34 4.94 -8.97
C ALA A 134 -14.19 3.86 -9.64
N LYS A 135 -15.45 4.15 -9.99
CA LYS A 135 -16.28 3.23 -10.77
C LYS A 135 -15.73 3.08 -12.19
N ALA A 136 -15.48 4.19 -12.88
CA ALA A 136 -14.97 4.17 -14.24
C ALA A 136 -13.64 3.39 -14.35
N ARG A 137 -12.70 3.59 -13.41
CA ARG A 137 -11.45 2.79 -13.38
C ARG A 137 -11.71 1.30 -13.22
N ARG A 138 -12.63 0.92 -12.33
CA ARG A 138 -12.98 -0.49 -12.12
C ARG A 138 -13.63 -1.09 -13.36
N ASP A 139 -14.52 -0.37 -14.02
CA ASP A 139 -15.16 -0.82 -15.25
C ASP A 139 -14.12 -1.10 -16.36
N VAL A 140 -13.10 -0.24 -16.49
CA VAL A 140 -11.96 -0.46 -17.41
C VAL A 140 -11.14 -1.70 -17.01
N LEU A 141 -10.74 -1.80 -15.74
CA LEU A 141 -10.00 -2.96 -15.25
C LEU A 141 -10.76 -4.27 -15.48
N ILE A 142 -12.07 -4.28 -15.24
CA ILE A 142 -12.93 -5.45 -15.46
C ILE A 142 -12.97 -5.79 -16.96
N ALA A 143 -13.11 -4.80 -17.83
CA ALA A 143 -13.12 -5.01 -19.27
C ALA A 143 -11.81 -5.64 -19.77
N ASP A 144 -10.67 -5.10 -19.34
CA ASP A 144 -9.35 -5.63 -19.71
C ASP A 144 -9.11 -7.05 -19.15
N LEU A 145 -9.49 -7.29 -17.89
CA LEU A 145 -9.40 -8.63 -17.28
C LEU A 145 -10.30 -9.64 -17.99
N SER A 146 -11.52 -9.24 -18.36
CA SER A 146 -12.48 -10.11 -19.06
C SER A 146 -12.05 -10.39 -20.50
N ALA A 147 -11.29 -9.48 -21.12
CA ALA A 147 -10.64 -9.69 -22.40
C ALA A 147 -9.40 -10.61 -22.33
N GLY A 148 -9.02 -11.08 -21.14
CA GLY A 148 -7.87 -11.95 -20.93
C GLY A 148 -6.53 -11.22 -20.88
N LYS A 149 -6.52 -9.89 -20.77
CA LYS A 149 -5.28 -9.10 -20.72
C LYS A 149 -4.60 -9.20 -19.35
N MET A 150 -3.28 -9.02 -19.37
CA MET A 150 -2.49 -8.86 -18.15
C MET A 150 -2.46 -7.38 -17.76
N ILE A 151 -2.86 -7.08 -16.53
CA ILE A 151 -2.83 -5.73 -15.97
C ILE A 151 -1.56 -5.57 -15.14
N ARG A 152 -0.69 -4.64 -15.53
CA ARG A 152 0.56 -4.38 -14.82
C ARG A 152 0.28 -3.85 -13.41
N MET A 153 0.99 -4.39 -12.42
CA MET A 153 0.95 -3.90 -11.04
C MET A 153 1.79 -2.63 -10.90
N VAL A 154 1.24 -1.63 -10.23
CA VAL A 154 2.02 -0.48 -9.77
C VAL A 154 2.99 -0.96 -8.70
N SER A 155 4.26 -0.58 -8.81
CA SER A 155 5.29 -0.96 -7.83
C SER A 155 5.07 -0.23 -6.49
N GLU A 156 5.27 -0.92 -5.37
CA GLU A 156 5.17 -0.31 -4.03
C GLU A 156 6.43 0.54 -3.70
N SER A 157 7.54 0.28 -4.39
CA SER A 157 8.89 0.74 -4.03
C SER A 157 9.25 2.16 -4.51
N GLU A 158 8.37 2.85 -5.22
CA GLU A 158 8.67 4.18 -5.74
C GLU A 158 8.22 5.27 -4.76
N LYS A 159 9.17 6.06 -4.24
CA LYS A 159 8.90 7.23 -3.40
C LYS A 159 8.13 8.27 -4.23
N GLY A 160 6.91 8.64 -3.83
CA GLY A 160 6.14 9.71 -4.47
C GLY A 160 4.64 9.44 -4.61
N ASN A 161 4.02 9.98 -5.66
CA ASN A 161 2.58 9.81 -5.95
C ASN A 161 2.20 8.35 -6.27
N THR A 162 3.16 7.52 -6.68
CA THR A 162 2.99 6.09 -7.03
C THR A 162 2.45 5.24 -5.88
N GLN A 163 2.76 5.59 -4.63
CA GLN A 163 2.17 4.89 -3.47
C GLN A 163 0.64 5.03 -3.41
N LYS A 164 0.09 6.19 -3.79
CA LYS A 164 -1.36 6.41 -3.82
C LYS A 164 -2.00 5.61 -4.95
N ASP A 165 -1.33 5.50 -6.09
CA ASP A 165 -1.85 4.76 -7.25
C ASP A 165 -1.80 3.25 -7.02
N TYR A 166 -0.75 2.75 -6.36
CA TYR A 166 -0.71 1.39 -5.83
C TYR A 166 -1.89 1.11 -4.88
N GLN A 167 -2.14 1.99 -3.91
CA GLN A 167 -3.26 1.82 -2.97
C GLN A 167 -4.62 1.83 -3.68
N LYS A 168 -4.81 2.70 -4.68
CA LYS A 168 -6.03 2.74 -5.50
C LYS A 168 -6.20 1.44 -6.29
N GLN A 169 -5.17 0.99 -7.01
CA GLN A 169 -5.20 -0.25 -7.78
C GLN A 169 -5.52 -1.45 -6.89
N ARG A 170 -4.87 -1.53 -5.72
CA ARG A 170 -5.12 -2.59 -4.74
C ARG A 170 -6.58 -2.56 -4.22
N ALA A 171 -7.11 -1.38 -3.91
CA ALA A 171 -8.51 -1.25 -3.48
C ALA A 171 -9.49 -1.67 -4.58
N ASP A 172 -9.22 -1.29 -5.82
CA ASP A 172 -10.04 -1.64 -6.98
C ASP A 172 -10.01 -3.16 -7.24
N LEU A 173 -8.85 -3.82 -7.14
CA LEU A 173 -8.71 -5.27 -7.27
C LEU A 173 -9.39 -6.05 -6.13
N VAL A 174 -9.25 -5.58 -4.89
CA VAL A 174 -9.95 -6.18 -3.74
C VAL A 174 -11.45 -6.06 -3.91
N TYR A 175 -11.94 -4.94 -4.44
CA TYR A 175 -13.35 -4.78 -4.77
C TYR A 175 -13.79 -5.79 -5.83
N ILE A 176 -13.05 -5.90 -6.95
CA ILE A 176 -13.36 -6.84 -8.02
C ILE A 176 -13.44 -8.27 -7.47
N ARG A 177 -12.42 -8.72 -6.74
CA ARG A 177 -12.38 -10.06 -6.13
C ARG A 177 -13.54 -10.36 -5.17
N ARG A 178 -14.02 -9.36 -4.44
CA ARG A 178 -15.10 -9.54 -3.44
C ARG A 178 -16.51 -9.53 -4.05
N ASN A 179 -16.67 -8.81 -5.16
CA ASN A 179 -17.99 -8.58 -5.76
C ASN A 179 -18.20 -9.35 -7.06
N MET A 180 -17.14 -9.97 -7.59
CA MET A 180 -17.20 -10.80 -8.79
C MET A 180 -16.73 -12.21 -8.43
N ASP A 181 -17.40 -13.21 -9.00
CA ASP A 181 -17.01 -14.62 -8.88
C ASP A 181 -15.83 -14.93 -9.83
N ILE A 182 -14.69 -14.30 -9.56
CA ILE A 182 -13.50 -14.33 -10.40
C ILE A 182 -12.29 -14.70 -9.54
N THR A 183 -11.57 -15.73 -9.98
CA THR A 183 -10.27 -16.08 -9.40
C THR A 183 -9.18 -15.20 -10.02
N LEU A 184 -8.67 -14.23 -9.25
CA LEU A 184 -7.53 -13.42 -9.66
C LEU A 184 -6.22 -14.10 -9.26
N ILE A 185 -5.30 -14.20 -10.21
CA ILE A 185 -3.92 -14.65 -10.01
C ILE A 185 -2.95 -13.51 -10.27
N ARG A 186 -1.80 -13.57 -9.58
CA ARG A 186 -0.66 -12.69 -9.83
C ARG A 186 0.37 -13.44 -10.65
N LEU A 187 0.81 -12.85 -11.73
CA LEU A 187 1.95 -13.30 -12.52
C LEU A 187 3.16 -12.43 -12.20
N ASN A 188 4.29 -13.03 -11.83
CA ASN A 188 5.55 -12.32 -11.67
C ASN A 188 6.51 -12.78 -12.77
N ARG A 189 6.90 -11.86 -13.66
CA ARG A 189 7.90 -12.11 -14.69
C ARG A 189 9.27 -12.21 -14.03
N ILE A 190 9.89 -13.38 -14.11
CA ILE A 190 11.09 -13.67 -13.32
C ILE A 190 12.25 -12.75 -13.69
N GLN A 191 12.46 -12.53 -14.99
CA GLN A 191 13.57 -11.72 -15.50
C GLN A 191 13.52 -10.25 -15.07
N THR A 192 12.33 -9.65 -15.05
CA THR A 192 12.17 -8.20 -14.81
C THR A 192 11.68 -7.89 -13.40
N GLY A 193 11.18 -8.89 -12.66
CA GLY A 193 10.49 -8.70 -11.39
C GLY A 193 9.12 -8.01 -11.51
N GLU A 194 8.67 -7.73 -12.75
CA GLU A 194 7.40 -7.06 -12.98
C GLU A 194 6.25 -8.01 -12.65
N SER A 195 5.26 -7.46 -11.94
CA SER A 195 4.08 -8.22 -11.55
C SER A 195 2.86 -7.75 -12.33
N TYR A 196 1.99 -8.69 -12.64
CA TYR A 196 0.75 -8.50 -13.38
C TYR A 196 -0.39 -9.22 -12.67
N PHE A 197 -1.61 -8.73 -12.84
CA PHE A 197 -2.83 -9.43 -12.46
C PHE A 197 -3.58 -9.91 -13.70
N MET A 198 -4.18 -11.09 -13.59
CA MET A 198 -5.12 -11.61 -14.58
C MET A 198 -6.18 -12.48 -13.91
N ILE A 199 -7.26 -12.73 -14.65
CA ILE A 199 -8.21 -13.80 -14.31
C ILE A 199 -7.52 -15.14 -14.58
N ASP A 200 -7.68 -16.11 -13.68
CA ASP A 200 -7.15 -17.45 -13.88
C ASP A 200 -7.93 -18.22 -14.96
N SER A 201 -7.54 -18.00 -16.20
CA SER A 201 -8.02 -18.73 -17.39
C SER A 201 -6.94 -19.65 -17.98
N LEU A 202 -5.80 -19.82 -17.28
CA LEU A 202 -4.66 -20.54 -17.82
C LEU A 202 -4.93 -22.04 -17.88
N THR A 203 -4.80 -22.62 -19.07
CA THR A 203 -4.89 -24.07 -19.24
C THR A 203 -3.78 -24.76 -18.46
N ARG A 204 -4.13 -25.82 -17.72
CA ARG A 204 -3.16 -26.57 -16.90
C ARG A 204 -2.44 -27.62 -17.75
N HIS A 205 -1.15 -27.77 -17.51
CA HIS A 205 -0.39 -28.88 -18.06
C HIS A 205 -0.85 -30.19 -17.42
N LYS A 206 -0.81 -31.29 -18.18
CA LYS A 206 -1.13 -32.63 -17.64
C LYS A 206 -0.25 -32.90 -16.42
N ARG A 207 -0.83 -33.51 -15.39
CA ARG A 207 -0.10 -33.88 -14.17
C ARG A 207 1.02 -34.85 -14.53
N VAL A 208 2.26 -34.43 -14.31
CA VAL A 208 3.48 -35.22 -14.53
C VAL A 208 4.36 -35.00 -13.30
N LYS A 209 4.98 -36.05 -12.77
CA LYS A 209 5.86 -35.94 -11.61
C LYS A 209 7.30 -35.83 -12.09
N LEU A 210 7.91 -34.67 -11.88
CA LEU A 210 9.30 -34.38 -12.28
C LEU A 210 10.13 -34.00 -11.05
N SER A 211 11.42 -34.28 -11.06
CA SER A 211 12.32 -33.84 -9.98
C SER A 211 12.46 -32.32 -9.89
N GLY A 212 12.22 -31.60 -11.00
CA GLY A 212 12.39 -30.15 -11.09
C GLY A 212 13.85 -29.72 -11.22
N ASN A 213 14.78 -30.65 -11.36
CA ASN A 213 16.19 -30.35 -11.61
C ASN A 213 16.46 -30.26 -13.12
N LEU A 214 17.30 -29.32 -13.54
CA LEU A 214 17.81 -29.25 -14.92
C LEU A 214 18.94 -30.25 -15.21
N ILE A 215 19.28 -31.09 -14.23
CA ILE A 215 20.35 -32.08 -14.33
C ILE A 215 19.71 -33.46 -14.31
N GLY A 216 19.90 -34.23 -15.38
CA GLY A 216 19.42 -35.60 -15.50
C GLY A 216 18.25 -35.78 -16.47
N PRO A 217 17.54 -36.93 -16.39
CA PRO A 217 16.57 -37.36 -17.40
C PRO A 217 15.31 -36.48 -17.46
N ASP A 218 15.00 -35.76 -16.37
CA ASP A 218 13.81 -34.90 -16.29
C ASP A 218 13.99 -33.53 -16.95
N ARG A 219 15.22 -33.17 -17.38
CA ARG A 219 15.54 -31.86 -17.95
C ARG A 219 14.67 -31.54 -19.17
N GLU A 220 14.67 -32.42 -20.17
CA GLU A 220 13.91 -32.20 -21.41
C GLU A 220 12.39 -32.21 -21.18
N PRO A 221 11.81 -33.18 -20.44
CA PRO A 221 10.40 -33.13 -20.07
C PRO A 221 9.99 -31.83 -19.36
N PHE A 222 10.83 -31.33 -18.46
CA PHE A 222 10.56 -30.11 -17.72
C PHE A 222 10.55 -28.87 -18.63
N ILE A 223 11.58 -28.71 -19.47
CA ILE A 223 11.65 -27.60 -20.44
C ILE A 223 10.48 -27.68 -21.43
N LYS A 224 10.13 -28.88 -21.92
CA LYS A 224 8.99 -29.08 -22.82
C LYS A 224 7.66 -28.72 -22.17
N ALA A 225 7.49 -29.05 -20.89
CA ALA A 225 6.29 -28.69 -20.14
C ALA A 225 6.15 -27.17 -19.99
N LEU A 226 7.25 -26.45 -19.71
CA LEU A 226 7.25 -24.99 -19.65
C LEU A 226 6.98 -24.36 -21.03
N ASN A 227 7.61 -24.89 -22.09
CA ASN A 227 7.43 -24.44 -23.47
C ASN A 227 6.04 -24.73 -24.07
N SER A 228 5.21 -25.51 -23.37
CA SER A 228 3.85 -25.82 -23.81
C SER A 228 2.92 -24.60 -23.82
N GLY A 229 3.26 -23.54 -23.07
CA GLY A 229 2.37 -22.39 -22.83
C GLY A 229 1.27 -22.65 -21.80
N LYS A 230 1.20 -23.86 -21.26
CA LYS A 230 0.24 -24.25 -20.20
C LYS A 230 0.85 -24.02 -18.83
N LEU A 231 0.03 -23.79 -17.82
CA LEU A 231 0.49 -23.69 -16.43
C LEU A 231 1.05 -25.04 -15.98
N PHE A 232 2.35 -25.08 -15.71
CA PHE A 232 2.99 -26.20 -15.05
C PHE A 232 2.95 -25.98 -13.54
N GLU A 233 2.16 -26.79 -12.84
CA GLU A 233 1.94 -26.62 -11.40
C GLU A 233 3.18 -26.94 -10.56
N ALA A 234 3.41 -26.19 -9.48
CA ALA A 234 4.48 -26.48 -8.53
C ALA A 234 4.29 -27.85 -7.85
N SER A 235 3.03 -28.31 -7.72
CA SER A 235 2.66 -29.62 -7.17
C SER A 235 3.19 -30.81 -8.01
N ASN A 236 3.59 -30.57 -9.25
CA ASN A 236 4.18 -31.56 -10.15
C ASN A 236 5.66 -31.84 -9.85
N ILE A 237 6.29 -31.06 -8.97
CA ILE A 237 7.69 -31.25 -8.58
C ILE A 237 7.79 -32.19 -7.37
N THR A 238 8.56 -33.28 -7.51
CA THR A 238 8.70 -34.31 -6.46
C THR A 238 9.69 -33.93 -5.37
N LYS A 239 10.78 -33.21 -5.71
CA LYS A 239 11.80 -32.75 -4.76
C LYS A 239 11.43 -31.42 -4.06
N GLY A 240 10.16 -31.02 -4.14
CA GLY A 240 9.61 -29.80 -3.56
C GLY A 240 9.81 -28.55 -4.42
N GLY A 241 9.06 -27.49 -4.09
CA GLY A 241 8.97 -26.27 -4.90
C GLY A 241 10.30 -25.53 -5.08
N LYS A 242 11.24 -25.61 -4.12
CA LYS A 242 12.53 -24.89 -4.18
C LYS A 242 13.41 -25.32 -5.37
N ALA A 243 13.49 -26.63 -5.63
CA ALA A 243 14.28 -27.16 -6.75
C ALA A 243 13.70 -26.69 -8.09
N GLY A 244 12.37 -26.78 -8.24
CA GLY A 244 11.66 -26.26 -9.41
C GLY A 244 11.88 -24.75 -9.58
N SER A 245 11.71 -23.94 -8.52
CA SER A 245 11.92 -22.50 -8.58
C SER A 245 13.34 -22.13 -9.02
N ALA A 246 14.37 -22.79 -8.47
CA ALA A 246 15.76 -22.50 -8.83
C ALA A 246 16.04 -22.85 -10.30
N SER A 247 15.53 -23.98 -10.78
CA SER A 247 15.65 -24.38 -12.18
C SER A 247 14.91 -23.42 -13.12
N VAL A 248 13.70 -23.00 -12.76
CA VAL A 248 12.93 -22.03 -13.56
C VAL A 248 13.62 -20.67 -13.58
N ALA A 249 14.14 -20.21 -12.45
CA ALA A 249 14.90 -18.97 -12.38
C ALA A 249 16.15 -19.03 -13.28
N ASN A 250 16.90 -20.13 -13.22
CA ASN A 250 18.06 -20.36 -14.09
C ASN A 250 17.66 -20.33 -15.59
N LEU A 251 16.56 -20.99 -15.97
CA LEU A 251 16.04 -20.94 -17.35
C LEU A 251 15.62 -19.51 -17.76
N ALA A 252 15.01 -18.74 -16.87
CA ALA A 252 14.59 -17.38 -17.17
C ALA A 252 15.80 -16.43 -17.32
N ASP A 253 16.71 -16.45 -16.36
CA ASP A 253 17.80 -15.49 -16.25
C ASP A 253 18.97 -15.82 -17.18
N ASN A 254 19.38 -17.09 -17.26
CA ASN A 254 20.56 -17.50 -18.04
C ASN A 254 20.21 -17.88 -19.49
N HIS A 255 18.98 -18.31 -19.75
CA HIS A 255 18.55 -18.76 -21.08
C HIS A 255 17.49 -17.86 -21.73
N GLY A 256 17.18 -16.71 -21.12
CA GLY A 256 16.31 -15.71 -21.72
C GLY A 256 14.83 -16.14 -21.83
N MET A 257 14.41 -17.16 -21.10
CA MET A 257 13.03 -17.65 -21.20
C MET A 257 12.04 -16.71 -20.48
N ASN A 258 10.97 -16.31 -21.16
CA ASN A 258 9.94 -15.41 -20.62
C ASN A 258 8.97 -16.14 -19.69
N ILE A 259 9.47 -16.57 -18.53
CA ILE A 259 8.70 -17.37 -17.57
C ILE A 259 8.08 -16.48 -16.49
N TYR A 260 6.82 -16.77 -16.17
CA TYR A 260 6.05 -16.11 -15.12
C TYR A 260 5.78 -17.09 -13.99
N SER A 261 6.06 -16.67 -12.75
CA SER A 261 5.60 -17.35 -11.56
C SER A 261 4.13 -16.99 -11.31
N VAL A 262 3.28 -18.00 -11.16
CA VAL A 262 1.83 -17.83 -10.93
C VAL A 262 1.53 -18.00 -9.46
N ILE A 263 0.99 -16.95 -8.85
CA ILE A 263 0.77 -16.84 -7.41
C ILE A 263 -0.70 -16.57 -7.15
N SER A 264 -1.32 -17.37 -6.29
CA SER A 264 -2.68 -17.16 -5.80
C SER A 264 -2.64 -16.92 -4.30
N GLY A 265 -3.06 -15.73 -3.87
CA GLY A 265 -2.92 -15.32 -2.47
C GLY A 265 -1.45 -15.30 -2.04
N ARG A 266 -1.05 -16.25 -1.18
CA ARG A 266 0.34 -16.41 -0.69
C ARG A 266 1.06 -17.59 -1.33
N ASP A 267 0.35 -18.42 -2.09
CA ASP A 267 0.86 -19.71 -2.55
C ASP A 267 1.34 -19.64 -3.99
N LEU A 268 2.49 -20.26 -4.25
CA LEU A 268 2.98 -20.50 -5.61
C LEU A 268 2.15 -21.64 -6.22
N VAL A 269 1.37 -21.31 -7.24
CA VAL A 269 0.58 -22.28 -7.99
C VAL A 269 1.47 -23.03 -8.98
N GLY A 270 2.35 -22.32 -9.69
CA GLY A 270 3.23 -22.91 -10.69
C GLY A 270 3.89 -21.88 -11.58
N TRP A 271 4.30 -22.31 -12.77
CA TRP A 271 4.99 -21.49 -13.76
C TRP A 271 4.37 -21.63 -15.15
N VAL A 272 4.33 -20.53 -15.89
CA VAL A 272 3.81 -20.50 -17.25
C VAL A 272 4.75 -19.66 -18.11
N MET A 273 4.89 -20.05 -19.37
CA MET A 273 5.56 -19.27 -20.40
C MET A 273 4.52 -18.92 -21.48
N PRO A 274 3.78 -17.82 -21.30
CA PRO A 274 2.72 -17.45 -22.22
C PRO A 274 3.30 -17.15 -23.60
N LYS A 275 2.62 -17.60 -24.66
CA LYS A 275 3.05 -17.37 -26.05
C LYS A 275 2.46 -16.09 -26.64
N ASP A 276 1.19 -15.81 -26.32
CA ASP A 276 0.43 -14.68 -26.87
C ASP A 276 -0.33 -13.99 -25.73
N VAL A 277 0.29 -13.01 -25.06
CA VAL A 277 -0.44 -12.23 -24.05
C VAL A 277 -0.23 -10.75 -24.24
N GLU A 278 -1.32 -10.07 -24.53
CA GLU A 278 -1.39 -8.61 -24.57
C GLU A 278 -1.29 -8.04 -23.15
N VAL A 279 -0.37 -7.10 -22.97
CA VAL A 279 -0.21 -6.34 -21.73
C VAL A 279 -1.06 -5.08 -21.85
N ALA A 280 -2.05 -4.94 -20.97
CA ALA A 280 -2.76 -3.68 -20.80
C ALA A 280 -1.85 -2.68 -20.08
N LEU A 281 -1.50 -1.58 -20.76
CA LEU A 281 -0.91 -0.41 -20.15
C LEU A 281 -2.05 0.39 -19.51
N THR A 282 -2.11 0.42 -18.19
CA THR A 282 -3.01 1.34 -17.49
C THR A 282 -2.40 2.74 -17.56
N GLU A 283 -2.86 3.56 -18.53
CA GLU A 283 -2.62 5.01 -18.57
C GLU A 283 -3.49 5.76 -17.56
#